data_AF-A0A947F4A6-F1
#
_entry.id   AF-A0A947F4A6-F1
#
_cell.length_a   1.000
_cell.length_b   1.000
_cell.length_c   1.000
_cell.angle_alpha   90.00
_cell.angle_beta   90.00
_cell.angle_gamma   90.00
#
_symmetry.space_group_name_H-M   'P 1'
#
loop_
_entity.id
_entity.type
_entity.pdbx_description
1 polymer ?
#
loop_
_entity_poly.entity_id
_entity_poly.type
_entity_poly.pdbx_seq_one_letter_code
_entity_poly.pdbx_strand_id
1 'polypeptide(L)'
;MSLLILTGCSSKLAVNFKVHTEPEGAHVVYQQDNYSWIYLGVTPLDVVEVISKEQLGGNHTISIKAMRCGYLDQKKEWSGKSLVREVEEKGIIFWTPRLIENNE
;
A
#
# COMPACT_ATOMS: atom_id res chain seq x y z
N MET A 1 36.90 -9.83 -25.95
CA MET A 1 36.35 -8.71 -25.15
C MET A 1 35.01 -9.16 -24.62
N SER A 2 34.99 -9.83 -23.47
CA SER A 2 33.75 -10.40 -22.92
C SER A 2 32.94 -9.31 -22.23
N LEU A 3 31.79 -8.97 -22.79
CA LEU A 3 30.77 -8.20 -22.08
C LEU A 3 30.14 -9.09 -21.02
N LEU A 4 30.52 -8.89 -19.77
CA LEU A 4 29.76 -9.36 -18.61
C LEU A 4 28.50 -8.49 -18.51
N ILE A 5 27.41 -8.97 -19.09
CA ILE A 5 26.07 -8.39 -18.89
C ILE A 5 25.66 -8.78 -17.46
N LEU A 6 25.87 -7.86 -16.52
CA LEU A 6 25.31 -7.98 -15.17
C LEU A 6 23.79 -7.91 -15.30
N THR A 7 23.14 -9.08 -15.29
CA THR A 7 21.71 -9.19 -15.07
C THR A 7 21.43 -8.76 -13.63
N GLY A 8 21.23 -7.45 -13.44
CA GLY A 8 20.68 -6.91 -12.19
C GLY A 8 19.30 -7.50 -12.00
N CYS A 9 19.18 -8.48 -11.10
CA CYS A 9 17.90 -9.03 -10.70
C CYS A 9 17.18 -7.90 -9.94
N SER A 10 16.30 -7.16 -10.62
CA SER A 10 15.42 -6.19 -9.96
C SER A 10 14.63 -6.96 -8.91
N SER A 11 14.98 -6.72 -7.65
CA SER A 11 14.42 -7.46 -6.54
C SER A 11 13.02 -6.91 -6.29
N LYS A 12 12.00 -7.74 -6.49
CA LYS A 12 10.60 -7.38 -6.26
C LYS A 12 10.17 -7.89 -4.88
N LEU A 13 9.34 -7.13 -4.19
CA LEU A 13 8.69 -7.50 -2.95
C LEU A 13 7.19 -7.66 -3.20
N ALA A 14 6.65 -8.83 -2.86
CA ALA A 14 5.20 -9.02 -2.83
C ALA A 14 4.67 -8.53 -1.49
N VAL A 15 3.72 -7.61 -1.51
CA VAL A 15 3.08 -7.02 -0.34
C VAL A 15 1.60 -7.42 -0.36
N ASN A 16 1.20 -8.27 0.58
CA ASN A 16 -0.21 -8.56 0.81
C ASN A 16 -0.81 -7.45 1.69
N PHE A 17 -1.79 -6.72 1.15
CA PHE A 17 -2.62 -5.78 1.87
C PHE A 17 -3.96 -6.42 2.22
N LYS A 18 -4.25 -6.55 3.52
CA LYS A 18 -5.58 -6.84 4.05
C LYS A 18 -6.17 -5.58 4.69
N VAL A 19 -7.22 -5.06 4.07
CA VAL A 19 -7.88 -3.82 4.50
C VAL A 19 -9.34 -4.10 4.82
N HIS A 20 -9.75 -3.71 6.02
CA HIS A 20 -11.13 -3.75 6.48
C HIS A 20 -11.56 -2.34 6.88
N THR A 21 -12.85 -2.02 6.82
CA THR A 21 -13.35 -0.78 7.44
C THR A 21 -14.52 -1.06 8.34
N GLU A 22 -14.69 -0.21 9.35
CA GLU A 22 -15.92 -0.18 10.15
C GLU A 22 -16.62 1.16 9.87
N PRO A 23 -17.73 1.21 9.11
CA PRO A 23 -18.41 0.10 8.43
C PRO A 23 -17.75 -0.35 7.10
N GLU A 24 -17.94 -1.62 6.72
CA GLU A 24 -17.40 -2.23 5.48
C GLU A 24 -18.05 -1.67 4.21
N GLY A 25 -17.33 -1.68 3.08
CA GLY A 25 -17.81 -1.13 1.81
C GLY A 25 -17.12 0.18 1.40
N ALA A 26 -15.94 0.48 1.94
CA ALA A 26 -15.14 1.62 1.53
C ALA A 26 -14.29 1.29 0.30
N HIS A 27 -14.16 2.25 -0.61
CA HIS A 27 -13.25 2.18 -1.74
C HIS A 27 -11.81 2.38 -1.26
N VAL A 28 -10.92 1.51 -1.69
CA VAL A 28 -9.50 1.54 -1.31
C VAL A 28 -8.66 1.92 -2.52
N VAL A 29 -7.79 2.91 -2.31
CA VAL A 29 -6.80 3.35 -3.30
C VAL A 29 -5.41 3.34 -2.69
N TYR A 30 -4.41 3.13 -3.54
CA TYR A 30 -2.99 3.06 -3.20
C TYR A 30 -2.20 4.06 -4.03
N GLN A 31 -1.12 4.60 -3.48
CA GLN A 31 -0.24 5.54 -4.16
C GLN A 31 1.20 5.39 -3.66
N GLN A 32 2.14 5.63 -4.56
CA GLN A 32 3.56 5.77 -4.23
C GLN A 32 3.98 7.24 -4.45
N ASP A 33 4.78 7.83 -3.55
CA ASP A 33 5.46 9.13 -3.71
C ASP A 33 4.61 10.30 -4.25
N ASN A 34 3.32 10.36 -3.86
CA ASN A 34 2.36 11.35 -4.36
C ASN A 34 2.10 11.31 -5.88
N TYR A 35 2.35 10.18 -6.56
CA TYR A 35 1.99 9.97 -7.97
C TYR A 35 0.47 9.76 -8.17
N SER A 36 0.03 8.94 -9.13
CA SER A 36 -1.40 8.68 -9.31
C SER A 36 -1.93 7.67 -8.29
N TRP A 37 -3.14 7.89 -7.81
CA TRP A 37 -3.88 6.91 -7.02
C TRP A 37 -4.32 5.75 -7.91
N ILE A 38 -4.02 4.53 -7.49
CA ILE A 38 -4.40 3.27 -8.13
C ILE A 38 -5.55 2.67 -7.33
N TYR A 39 -6.64 2.32 -7.99
CA TYR A 39 -7.79 1.69 -7.35
C TYR A 39 -7.51 0.21 -7.07
N LEU A 40 -7.69 -0.22 -5.82
CA LEU A 40 -7.44 -1.60 -5.40
C LEU A 40 -8.74 -2.40 -5.23
N GLY A 41 -9.86 -1.75 -4.88
CA GLY A 41 -11.14 -2.43 -4.67
C GLY A 41 -11.96 -1.83 -3.55
N VAL A 42 -12.81 -2.66 -2.94
CA VAL A 42 -13.73 -2.28 -1.86
C VAL A 42 -13.46 -3.15 -0.63
N THR A 43 -13.57 -2.61 0.58
CA THR A 43 -13.43 -3.37 1.82
C THR A 43 -14.62 -4.33 2.08
N PRO A 44 -14.38 -5.55 2.60
CA PRO A 44 -13.09 -6.10 2.98
C PRO A 44 -12.24 -6.47 1.75
N LEU A 45 -10.96 -6.08 1.78
CA LEU A 45 -10.03 -6.22 0.67
C LEU A 45 -8.84 -7.11 1.07
N ASP A 46 -8.45 -8.03 0.19
CA ASP A 46 -7.23 -8.83 0.27
C ASP A 46 -6.57 -8.80 -1.12
N VAL A 47 -5.47 -8.06 -1.25
CA VAL A 47 -4.78 -7.85 -2.54
C VAL A 47 -3.28 -7.95 -2.37
N VAL A 48 -2.61 -8.49 -3.39
CA VAL A 48 -1.15 -8.59 -3.43
C VAL A 48 -0.61 -7.62 -4.47
N GLU A 49 0.16 -6.64 -4.01
CA GLU A 49 0.90 -5.72 -4.87
C GLU A 49 2.36 -6.15 -4.97
N VAL A 50 2.94 -6.07 -6.18
CA VAL A 50 4.35 -6.40 -6.40
C VAL A 50 5.11 -5.11 -6.63
N ILE A 51 5.89 -4.71 -5.64
CA ILE A 51 6.60 -3.43 -5.62
C ILE A 51 8.09 -3.70 -5.78
N SER A 52 8.77 -2.94 -6.64
CA SER A 52 10.22 -3.10 -6.81
C SER A 52 10.97 -2.54 -5.59
N LYS A 53 12.10 -3.14 -5.21
CA LYS A 53 12.90 -2.62 -4.09
C LYS A 53 13.46 -1.24 -4.36
N GLU A 54 13.65 -0.87 -5.63
CA GLU A 54 14.04 0.49 -6.02
C GLU A 54 12.93 1.49 -5.63
N GLN A 55 11.66 1.11 -5.79
CA GLN A 55 10.49 1.89 -5.36
C GLN A 55 10.32 1.94 -3.83
N LEU A 56 10.97 1.05 -3.09
CA LEU A 56 10.96 1.02 -1.62
C LEU A 56 12.25 1.59 -1.00
N GLY A 57 13.24 1.92 -1.82
CA GLY A 57 14.51 2.49 -1.41
C GLY A 57 14.41 3.96 -1.01
N GLY A 58 15.47 4.51 -0.41
CA GLY A 58 15.56 5.95 -0.15
C GLY A 58 14.47 6.52 0.78
N ASN A 59 13.92 7.67 0.38
CA ASN A 59 12.86 8.40 1.09
C ASN A 59 11.47 8.17 0.47
N HIS A 60 11.30 7.09 -0.29
CA HIS A 60 10.04 6.79 -0.95
C HIS A 60 8.94 6.46 0.06
N THR A 61 7.70 6.87 -0.24
CA THR A 61 6.53 6.64 0.59
C THR A 61 5.46 5.86 -0.13
N ILE A 62 4.74 5.05 0.64
CA ILE A 62 3.58 4.31 0.20
C ILE A 62 2.39 4.74 1.04
N SER A 63 1.31 5.10 0.36
CA SER A 63 0.06 5.52 0.98
C SER A 63 -1.08 4.61 0.55
N ILE A 64 -1.95 4.29 1.49
CA ILE A 64 -3.25 3.69 1.23
C ILE A 64 -4.33 4.60 1.80
N LYS A 65 -5.45 4.70 1.10
CA LYS A 65 -6.59 5.49 1.53
C LYS A 65 -7.88 4.70 1.37
N ALA A 66 -8.72 4.75 2.40
CA ALA A 66 -10.07 4.20 2.40
C ALA A 66 -11.07 5.36 2.38
N MET A 67 -12.02 5.30 1.45
CA MET A 67 -12.99 6.37 1.18
C MET A 67 -14.39 5.78 1.11
N ARG A 68 -15.35 6.43 1.75
CA ARG A 68 -16.77 6.06 1.69
C ARG A 68 -17.62 7.31 1.75
N CYS A 69 -18.63 7.38 0.87
CA CYS A 69 -19.58 8.50 0.89
C CYS A 69 -20.23 8.64 2.27
N GLY A 70 -20.28 9.86 2.78
CA GLY A 70 -20.78 10.17 4.13
C GLY A 70 -19.77 9.95 5.26
N TYR A 71 -18.51 9.61 4.96
CA TYR A 71 -17.45 9.42 5.95
C TYR A 71 -16.20 10.21 5.57
N LEU A 72 -15.40 10.55 6.58
CA LEU A 72 -14.08 11.14 6.40
C LEU A 72 -13.08 10.12 5.85
N ASP A 73 -12.34 10.52 4.82
CA ASP A 73 -11.24 9.74 4.25
C ASP A 73 -10.23 9.34 5.34
N GLN A 74 -9.87 8.07 5.36
CA GLN A 74 -8.81 7.56 6.23
C GLN A 74 -7.58 7.28 5.37
N LYS A 75 -6.40 7.75 5.79
CA LYS A 75 -5.13 7.52 5.09
C LYS A 75 -4.12 6.89 6.04
N LYS A 76 -3.38 5.89 5.57
CA LYS A 76 -2.19 5.35 6.24
C LYS A 76 -1.01 5.44 5.28
N GLU A 77 0.13 5.87 5.81
CA GLU A 77 1.35 6.09 5.06
C GLU A 77 2.51 5.37 5.73
N TRP A 78 3.39 4.80 4.91
CA TRP A 78 4.62 4.16 5.31
C TRP A 78 5.79 4.80 4.54
N SER A 79 6.95 4.87 5.18
CA SER A 79 8.21 4.89 4.44
C SER A 79 8.46 3.52 3.81
N GLY A 80 9.20 3.45 2.70
CA GLY A 80 9.60 2.19 2.09
C GLY A 80 10.28 1.24 3.08
N LYS A 81 11.17 1.75 3.93
CA LYS A 81 11.84 0.97 4.99
C LYS A 81 10.86 0.41 6.02
N SER A 82 9.89 1.20 6.48
CA SER A 82 8.91 0.72 7.46
C SER A 82 7.95 -0.32 6.86
N LEU A 83 7.61 -0.18 5.57
CA LEU A 83 6.77 -1.15 4.89
C LEU A 83 7.50 -2.50 4.73
N VAL A 84 8.75 -2.47 4.25
CA VAL A 84 9.58 -3.69 4.11
C VAL A 84 9.68 -4.41 5.45
N ARG A 85 10.01 -3.68 6.52
CA ARG A 85 10.10 -4.23 7.86
C ARG A 85 8.79 -4.88 8.31
N GLU A 86 7.65 -4.21 8.12
CA GLU A 86 6.35 -4.75 8.54
C GLU A 86 5.99 -6.02 7.74
N VAL A 87 6.30 -6.07 6.44
CA VAL A 87 6.10 -7.27 5.61
C VAL A 87 7.04 -8.40 6.03
N GLU A 88 8.31 -8.13 6.33
CA GLU A 88 9.26 -9.15 6.78
C GLU A 88 8.88 -9.71 8.16
N GLU A 89 8.39 -8.86 9.08
CA GLU A 89 8.00 -9.27 10.43
C GLU A 89 6.65 -10.01 10.47
N LYS A 90 5.68 -9.59 9.65
CA LYS A 90 4.29 -10.09 9.73
C LYS A 90 3.85 -10.93 8.54
N GLY A 91 4.56 -10.86 7.42
CA GLY A 91 4.15 -11.42 6.12
C GLY A 91 3.01 -10.68 5.44
N ILE A 92 2.38 -9.72 6.12
CA ILE A 92 1.15 -9.06 5.69
C ILE A 92 1.00 -7.66 6.27
N ILE A 93 0.42 -6.76 5.49
CA ILE A 93 0.00 -5.43 5.94
C ILE A 93 -1.48 -5.48 6.27
N PHE A 94 -1.79 -5.43 7.57
CA PHE A 94 -3.17 -5.37 8.06
C PHE A 94 -3.54 -3.93 8.46
N TRP A 95 -4.68 -3.45 7.98
CA TRP A 95 -5.18 -2.13 8.32
C TRP A 95 -6.71 -2.12 8.43
N THR A 96 -7.22 -1.74 9.61
CA THR A 96 -8.66 -1.67 9.90
C THR A 96 -9.05 -0.30 10.44
N PRO A 97 -9.14 0.74 9.60
CA PRO A 97 -9.60 2.04 10.02
C PRO A 97 -11.09 2.02 10.39
N ARG A 98 -11.42 2.69 11.49
CA ARG A 98 -12.81 3.05 11.83
C ARG A 98 -13.16 4.33 11.11
N LEU A 99 -14.19 4.29 10.27
CA LEU A 99 -14.63 5.44 9.52
C LEU A 99 -15.44 6.36 10.44
N ILE A 100 -15.19 7.65 10.32
CA ILE A 100 -15.87 8.69 11.09
C ILE A 100 -16.87 9.35 10.14
N GLU A 101 -18.13 9.43 10.54
CA GLU A 101 -19.17 10.09 9.75
C GLU A 101 -18.81 11.56 9.50
N ASN A 102 -19.05 12.01 8.27
CA ASN A 102 -18.90 13.41 7.91
C ASN A 102 -20.22 14.14 8.16
N ASN A 103 -20.25 15.01 9.17
CA ASN A 103 -21.45 15.74 9.62
C ASN A 103 -21.58 17.15 9.02
N GLU A 104 -20.82 17.46 7.98
CA GLU A 104 -20.88 18.72 7.25
C GLU A 104 -21.99 18.75 6.19
#